data_AF-A0A3E3EF72-F1
#
_entry.id   AF-A0A3E3EF72-F1
#
_cell.length_a   1.000
_cell.length_b   1.000
_cell.length_c   1.000
_cell.angle_alpha   90.00
_cell.angle_beta   90.00
_cell.angle_gamma   90.00
#
_symmetry.space_group_name_H-M   'P 1'
#
loop_
_entity.id
_entity.type
_entity.pdbx_description
1 polymer ?
#
loop_
_entity_poly.entity_id
_entity_poly.type
_entity_poly.pdbx_seq_one_letter_code
_entity_poly.pdbx_strand_id
1 'polypeptide(L)'
;MENNQKKEVNEALHAIEETLGHLSRAQDYLSSAGNWGLFDMIGGGFITTMIKHGKMNEAERAMAAARNSIRNLKKELSDVDQLVDVDLNISDFLSFADYFFDGIIADWMVQSKIKDARFQVDKAIRELNRIKNTLLTLAV
;
A
#
# COMPACT_ATOMS: atom_id res chain seq x y z
N MET A 1 22.09 16.11 17.57
CA MET A 1 21.75 16.12 16.13
C MET A 1 21.82 14.70 15.56
N GLU A 2 22.96 14.03 15.62
CA GLU A 2 23.16 12.66 15.10
C GLU A 2 22.22 11.58 15.71
N ASN A 3 21.92 11.69 17.01
CA ASN A 3 21.02 10.75 17.70
C ASN A 3 19.55 10.91 17.26
N ASN A 4 19.16 12.09 16.78
CA ASN A 4 17.82 12.35 16.29
C ASN A 4 17.66 11.76 14.88
N GLN A 5 18.62 11.98 14.00
CA GLN A 5 18.60 11.43 12.63
C GLN A 5 18.49 9.89 12.62
N LYS A 6 19.28 9.20 13.45
CA LYS A 6 19.18 7.73 13.59
C LYS A 6 17.80 7.28 14.10
N LYS A 7 17.18 8.06 14.98
CA LYS A 7 15.84 7.77 15.49
C LYS A 7 14.80 7.89 14.37
N GLU A 8 14.79 9.01 13.64
CA GLU A 8 13.83 9.25 12.55
C GLU A 8 13.99 8.22 11.42
N VAL A 9 15.22 7.85 11.05
CA VAL A 9 15.46 6.80 10.04
C VAL A 9 14.89 5.45 10.50
N ASN A 10 15.03 5.11 11.80
CA ASN A 10 14.45 3.88 12.33
C ASN A 10 12.91 3.93 12.39
N GLU A 11 12.32 5.07 12.76
CA GLU A 11 10.87 5.28 12.75
C GLU A 11 10.31 5.13 11.33
N ALA A 12 10.98 5.72 10.33
CA ALA A 12 10.63 5.55 8.92
C ALA A 12 10.78 4.08 8.44
N LEU A 13 11.86 3.38 8.80
CA LEU A 13 12.04 1.96 8.46
C LEU A 13 10.92 1.10 9.05
N HIS A 14 10.56 1.33 10.32
CA HIS A 14 9.47 0.62 10.97
C HIS A 14 8.12 0.90 10.28
N ALA A 15 7.83 2.16 9.96
CA ALA A 15 6.62 2.53 9.22
C ALA A 15 6.57 1.90 7.82
N ILE A 16 7.71 1.78 7.12
CA ILE A 16 7.79 1.09 5.82
C ILE A 16 7.43 -0.38 5.97
N GLU A 17 7.99 -1.08 6.96
CA GLU A 17 7.72 -2.50 7.18
C GLU A 17 6.25 -2.77 7.52
N GLU A 18 5.66 -1.96 8.40
CA GLU A 18 4.24 -2.02 8.71
C GLU A 18 3.40 -1.83 7.44
N THR A 19 3.73 -0.80 6.64
CA THR A 19 3.03 -0.48 5.40
C THR A 19 3.12 -1.60 4.37
N LEU A 20 4.31 -2.19 4.20
CA LEU A 20 4.52 -3.34 3.32
C LEU A 20 3.66 -4.54 3.76
N GLY A 21 3.55 -4.79 5.06
CA GLY A 21 2.68 -5.83 5.60
C GLY A 21 1.20 -5.61 5.25
N HIS A 22 0.71 -4.38 5.36
CA HIS A 22 -0.66 -4.06 4.97
C HIS A 22 -0.90 -4.16 3.46
N LEU A 23 0.05 -3.68 2.64
CA LEU A 23 -0.05 -3.76 1.19
C LEU A 23 0.00 -5.20 0.68
N SER A 24 0.83 -6.06 1.28
CA SER A 24 0.88 -7.49 0.94
C SER A 24 -0.47 -8.16 1.23
N ARG A 25 -1.07 -7.91 2.40
CA ARG A 25 -2.41 -8.45 2.71
C ARG A 25 -3.46 -7.95 1.72
N ALA A 26 -3.42 -6.68 1.37
CA ALA A 26 -4.33 -6.11 0.39
C ALA A 26 -4.14 -6.75 -1.00
N GLN A 27 -2.90 -6.99 -1.42
CA GLN A 27 -2.57 -7.69 -2.66
C GLN A 27 -3.16 -9.10 -2.70
N ASP A 28 -3.07 -9.84 -1.60
CA ASP A 28 -3.61 -11.21 -1.48
C ASP A 28 -5.14 -11.23 -1.61
N TYR A 29 -5.82 -10.30 -0.93
CA TYR A 29 -7.27 -10.17 -1.00
C TYR A 29 -7.75 -9.73 -2.38
N LEU A 30 -7.09 -8.75 -3.00
CA LEU A 30 -7.41 -8.28 -4.35
C LEU A 30 -7.18 -9.37 -5.40
N SER A 31 -6.11 -10.17 -5.25
CA SER A 31 -5.82 -11.31 -6.14
C SER A 31 -6.87 -12.39 -6.00
N SER A 32 -7.32 -12.65 -4.78
CA SER A 32 -8.42 -13.58 -4.50
C SER A 32 -9.74 -13.08 -5.08
N ALA A 33 -10.05 -11.79 -4.97
CA ALA A 33 -11.28 -11.18 -5.48
C ALA A 33 -11.37 -11.20 -7.01
N GLY A 34 -10.26 -10.98 -7.72
CA GLY A 34 -10.21 -11.02 -9.19
C GLY A 34 -10.53 -12.40 -9.79
N ASN A 35 -10.16 -13.49 -9.09
CA ASN A 35 -10.42 -14.85 -9.57
C ASN A 35 -11.89 -15.30 -9.40
N TRP A 36 -12.70 -14.63 -8.58
CA TRP A 36 -14.14 -14.92 -8.49
C TRP A 36 -14.95 -14.38 -9.67
N GLY A 37 -14.44 -13.38 -10.41
CA GLY A 37 -15.09 -12.87 -11.62
C GLY A 37 -15.15 -13.90 -12.76
N LEU A 38 -14.22 -14.87 -12.78
CA LEU A 38 -14.25 -16.01 -13.71
C LEU A 38 -15.24 -17.10 -13.28
N PHE A 39 -15.55 -17.21 -11.98
CA PHE A 39 -16.52 -18.18 -11.48
C PHE A 39 -17.96 -17.84 -11.86
N ASP A 40 -18.29 -16.56 -12.12
CA ASP A 40 -19.62 -16.15 -12.61
C ASP A 40 -19.95 -16.72 -14.01
N MET A 41 -18.95 -17.17 -14.79
CA MET A 41 -19.18 -17.73 -16.14
C MET A 41 -19.38 -19.26 -16.19
N ILE A 42 -19.16 -20.00 -15.09
CA ILE A 42 -19.11 -21.49 -15.14
C ILE A 42 -20.34 -22.20 -14.53
N GLY A 43 -21.19 -21.53 -13.75
CA GLY A 43 -22.35 -22.22 -13.18
C GLY A 43 -23.40 -21.27 -12.65
N GLY A 44 -24.50 -21.13 -13.39
CA GLY A 44 -25.60 -20.25 -13.05
C GLY A 44 -26.18 -20.50 -11.64
N GLY A 45 -26.52 -19.39 -10.99
CA GLY A 45 -27.60 -19.31 -10.00
C GLY A 45 -27.25 -19.69 -8.56
N PHE A 46 -27.36 -18.69 -7.67
CA PHE A 46 -27.73 -18.80 -6.25
C PHE A 46 -26.69 -19.06 -5.15
N ILE A 47 -25.51 -19.65 -5.36
CA ILE A 47 -24.59 -19.91 -4.23
C ILE A 47 -23.54 -18.80 -3.99
N THR A 48 -23.25 -17.95 -4.97
CA THR A 48 -22.09 -17.04 -4.88
C THR A 48 -22.34 -15.70 -4.17
N THR A 49 -23.57 -15.23 -3.96
CA THR A 49 -23.82 -13.85 -3.48
C THR A 49 -23.36 -13.61 -2.03
N MET A 50 -23.58 -14.53 -1.09
CA MET A 50 -23.26 -14.30 0.34
C MET A 50 -21.75 -14.39 0.64
N ILE A 51 -21.03 -15.31 0.00
CA ILE A 51 -19.56 -15.45 0.17
C ILE A 51 -18.82 -14.27 -0.49
N LYS A 52 -19.40 -13.73 -1.59
CA LYS A 52 -18.84 -12.59 -2.36
C LYS A 52 -18.86 -11.29 -1.56
N HIS A 53 -19.88 -11.04 -0.74
CA HIS A 53 -19.89 -9.88 0.17
C HIS A 53 -18.83 -9.96 1.26
N GLY A 54 -18.62 -11.13 1.88
CA GLY A 54 -17.66 -11.28 2.97
C GLY A 54 -16.22 -10.98 2.53
N LYS A 55 -15.78 -11.52 1.39
CA LYS A 55 -14.41 -11.30 0.88
C LYS A 55 -14.18 -9.91 0.31
N MET A 56 -15.20 -9.29 -0.30
CA MET A 56 -15.09 -7.90 -0.74
C MET A 56 -14.92 -6.96 0.46
N ASN A 57 -15.68 -7.20 1.54
CA ASN A 57 -15.54 -6.44 2.78
C ASN A 57 -14.17 -6.64 3.44
N GLU A 58 -13.57 -7.84 3.37
CA GLU A 58 -12.19 -8.06 3.86
C GLU A 58 -11.15 -7.34 3.01
N ALA A 59 -11.30 -7.38 1.68
CA ALA A 59 -10.44 -6.61 0.78
C ALA A 59 -10.54 -5.13 1.14
N GLU A 60 -11.77 -4.61 1.32
CA GLU A 60 -12.05 -3.22 1.70
C GLU A 60 -11.35 -2.84 3.00
N ARG A 61 -11.48 -3.67 4.04
CA ARG A 61 -10.76 -3.48 5.31
C ARG A 61 -9.25 -3.47 5.12
N ALA A 62 -8.70 -4.42 4.36
CA ALA A 62 -7.26 -4.54 4.15
C ALA A 62 -6.69 -3.31 3.41
N MET A 63 -7.41 -2.83 2.40
CA MET A 63 -7.04 -1.63 1.64
C MET A 63 -7.22 -0.35 2.46
N ALA A 64 -8.26 -0.25 3.29
CA ALA A 64 -8.41 0.86 4.23
C ALA A 64 -7.27 0.89 5.27
N ALA A 65 -6.85 -0.27 5.76
CA ALA A 65 -5.69 -0.39 6.64
C ALA A 65 -4.39 0.02 5.93
N ALA A 66 -4.16 -0.46 4.70
CA ALA A 66 -3.04 -0.04 3.88
C ALA A 66 -3.05 1.47 3.62
N ARG A 67 -4.25 2.06 3.43
CA ARG A 67 -4.41 3.50 3.25
C ARG A 67 -3.92 4.28 4.46
N ASN A 68 -4.38 3.89 5.64
CA ASN A 68 -4.02 4.55 6.89
C ASN A 68 -2.52 4.39 7.18
N SER A 69 -1.96 3.21 6.91
CA SER A 69 -0.54 2.93 7.12
C SER A 69 0.36 3.78 6.19
N ILE A 70 0.04 3.86 4.89
CA ILE A 70 0.79 4.74 3.96
C ILE A 70 0.68 6.22 4.38
N ARG A 71 -0.45 6.67 4.96
CA ARG A 71 -0.60 8.05 5.45
C ARG A 71 0.34 8.35 6.60
N ASN A 72 0.46 7.42 7.55
CA ASN A 72 1.41 7.53 8.63
C ASN A 72 2.84 7.52 8.08
N LEU A 73 3.14 6.60 7.17
CA LEU A 73 4.44 6.53 6.51
C LEU A 73 4.83 7.83 5.79
N LYS A 74 3.89 8.49 5.11
CA LYS A 74 4.13 9.79 4.47
C LYS A 74 4.64 10.83 5.47
N LYS A 75 4.09 10.83 6.68
CA LYS A 75 4.53 11.73 7.75
C LYS A 75 5.98 11.40 8.16
N GLU A 76 6.26 10.14 8.50
CA GLU A 76 7.60 9.70 8.94
C GLU A 76 8.68 9.96 7.86
N LEU A 77 8.36 9.72 6.59
CA LEU A 77 9.27 10.02 5.48
C LEU A 77 9.52 11.52 5.28
N SER A 78 8.50 12.36 5.54
CA SER A 78 8.64 13.82 5.47
C SER A 78 9.53 14.36 6.59
N ASP A 79 9.44 13.76 7.78
CA ASP A 79 10.27 14.12 8.92
C ASP A 79 11.74 13.75 8.66
N VAL A 80 12.01 12.59 8.03
CA VAL A 80 13.36 12.19 7.58
C VAL A 80 13.91 13.12 6.49
N ASP A 81 13.11 13.49 5.50
CA ASP A 81 13.51 14.38 4.40
C ASP A 81 14.01 15.74 4.94
N GLN A 82 13.28 16.31 5.91
CA GLN A 82 13.64 17.58 6.56
C GLN A 82 14.88 17.48 7.47
N LEU A 83 15.07 16.34 8.15
CA LEU A 83 16.12 16.19 9.16
C LEU A 83 17.46 15.69 8.61
N VAL A 84 17.43 14.99 7.48
CA VAL A 84 18.63 14.36 6.91
C VAL A 84 19.06 15.05 5.60
N ASP A 85 18.26 15.99 5.05
CA ASP A 85 18.50 16.71 3.78
C ASP A 85 18.89 15.72 2.66
N VAL A 86 18.08 14.69 2.56
CA VAL A 86 18.34 13.53 1.71
C VAL A 86 17.56 13.71 0.43
N ASP A 87 18.23 14.14 -0.64
CA ASP A 87 17.70 14.28 -2.02
C ASP A 87 17.40 12.92 -2.67
N LEU A 88 16.72 12.04 -1.93
CA LEU A 88 16.24 10.77 -2.44
C LEU A 88 14.86 10.95 -3.03
N ASN A 89 14.48 9.97 -3.85
CA ASN A 89 13.16 9.80 -4.47
C ASN A 89 12.00 9.65 -3.44
N ILE A 90 12.18 10.10 -2.19
CA ILE A 90 11.12 10.29 -1.20
C ILE A 90 10.07 11.25 -1.77
N SER A 91 10.49 12.36 -2.39
CA SER A 91 9.56 13.33 -3.01
C SER A 91 8.71 12.72 -4.14
N ASP A 92 9.32 11.85 -4.95
CA ASP A 92 8.60 11.06 -5.98
C ASP A 92 7.59 10.10 -5.35
N PHE A 93 7.96 9.45 -4.24
CA PHE A 93 7.05 8.58 -3.51
C PHE A 93 5.91 9.33 -2.84
N LEU A 94 6.17 10.50 -2.23
CA LEU A 94 5.12 11.34 -1.65
C LEU A 94 4.10 11.76 -2.72
N SER A 95 4.59 12.15 -3.89
CA SER A 95 3.76 12.47 -5.06
C SER A 95 2.98 11.26 -5.56
N PHE A 96 3.61 10.08 -5.61
CA PHE A 96 2.93 8.83 -5.95
C PHE A 96 1.84 8.46 -4.93
N ALA A 97 2.12 8.60 -3.63
CA ALA A 97 1.18 8.27 -2.56
C ALA A 97 -0.08 9.15 -2.67
N ASP A 98 0.09 10.45 -2.92
CA ASP A 98 -1.03 11.37 -3.11
C ASP A 98 -1.91 10.96 -4.29
N TYR A 99 -1.31 10.68 -5.46
CA TYR A 99 -2.04 10.16 -6.62
C TYR A 99 -2.71 8.81 -6.35
N PHE A 100 -2.00 7.89 -5.69
CA PHE A 100 -2.51 6.56 -5.35
C PHE A 100 -3.74 6.62 -4.44
N PHE A 101 -3.71 7.49 -3.43
CA PHE A 101 -4.79 7.64 -2.47
C PHE A 101 -6.02 8.33 -3.04
N ASP A 102 -5.83 9.40 -3.81
CA ASP A 102 -6.93 10.23 -4.28
C ASP A 102 -7.65 9.57 -5.46
N GLY A 103 -6.92 8.87 -6.33
CA GLY A 103 -7.50 8.26 -7.53
C GLY A 103 -7.92 6.80 -7.38
N ILE A 104 -7.11 5.96 -6.75
CA ILE A 104 -7.29 4.50 -6.83
C ILE A 104 -8.06 3.96 -5.62
N ILE A 105 -7.68 4.33 -4.41
CA ILE A 105 -8.38 3.86 -3.19
C ILE A 105 -9.79 4.46 -3.07
N ALA A 106 -10.08 5.60 -3.69
CA ALA A 106 -11.43 6.14 -3.71
C ALA A 106 -12.38 5.35 -4.64
N ASP A 107 -11.86 4.81 -5.75
CA ASP A 107 -12.70 4.33 -6.85
C ASP A 107 -12.76 2.80 -7.03
N TRP A 108 -11.83 2.05 -6.46
CA TRP A 108 -11.67 0.60 -6.64
C TRP A 108 -12.84 -0.31 -6.21
N MET A 109 -13.94 0.26 -5.70
CA MET A 109 -15.15 -0.43 -5.24
C MET A 109 -15.98 -1.10 -6.36
N VAL A 110 -15.45 -1.12 -7.59
CA VAL A 110 -16.06 -1.77 -8.75
C VAL A 110 -15.11 -2.81 -9.35
N GLN A 111 -15.68 -3.91 -9.86
CA GLN A 111 -14.91 -5.06 -10.36
C GLN A 111 -13.86 -4.71 -11.42
N SER A 112 -14.18 -3.75 -12.31
CA SER A 112 -13.25 -3.29 -13.35
C SER A 112 -11.97 -2.64 -12.80
N LYS A 113 -12.04 -2.05 -11.60
CA LYS A 113 -10.92 -1.35 -10.97
C LYS A 113 -10.10 -2.21 -10.00
N ILE A 114 -10.49 -3.47 -9.76
CA ILE A 114 -9.69 -4.42 -8.93
C ILE A 114 -8.32 -4.68 -9.57
N LYS A 115 -8.25 -4.81 -10.90
CA LYS A 115 -6.99 -5.03 -11.62
C LYS A 115 -6.06 -3.83 -11.47
N ASP A 116 -6.62 -2.62 -11.59
CA ASP A 116 -5.87 -1.38 -11.42
C ASP A 116 -5.39 -1.23 -9.96
N ALA A 117 -6.25 -1.53 -8.99
CA ALA A 117 -5.89 -1.53 -7.58
C ALA A 117 -4.71 -2.47 -7.31
N ARG A 118 -4.73 -3.71 -7.84
CA ARG A 118 -3.61 -4.67 -7.72
C ARG A 118 -2.32 -4.11 -8.29
N PHE A 119 -2.35 -3.63 -9.53
CA PHE A 119 -1.17 -3.06 -10.20
C PHE A 119 -0.55 -1.93 -9.37
N GLN A 120 -1.39 -1.13 -8.73
CA GLN A 120 -0.96 0.01 -7.95
C GLN A 120 -0.44 -0.37 -6.56
N VAL A 121 -1.00 -1.37 -5.87
CA VAL A 121 -0.37 -1.86 -4.62
C VAL A 121 0.96 -2.54 -4.93
N ASP A 122 1.10 -3.25 -6.06
CA ASP A 122 2.39 -3.81 -6.49
C ASP A 122 3.42 -2.71 -6.73
N LYS A 123 3.00 -1.61 -7.34
CA LYS A 123 3.87 -0.43 -7.54
C LYS A 123 4.28 0.17 -6.20
N ALA A 124 3.34 0.36 -5.27
CA ALA A 124 3.62 0.85 -3.92
C ALA A 124 4.64 -0.05 -3.19
N ILE A 125 4.46 -1.37 -3.23
CA ILE A 125 5.39 -2.33 -2.63
C ILE A 125 6.80 -2.17 -3.22
N ARG A 126 6.93 -2.04 -4.55
CA ARG A 126 8.24 -1.85 -5.20
C ARG A 126 8.93 -0.55 -4.77
N GLU A 127 8.20 0.56 -4.77
CA GLU A 127 8.75 1.86 -4.35
C GLU A 127 9.17 1.84 -2.88
N LEU A 128 8.35 1.25 -1.99
CA LEU A 128 8.70 1.13 -0.57
C LEU A 128 9.95 0.29 -0.32
N ASN A 129 10.12 -0.82 -1.06
CA ASN A 129 11.34 -1.60 -0.95
C ASN A 129 12.57 -0.82 -1.44
N ARG A 130 12.43 0.01 -2.48
CA ARG A 130 13.52 0.89 -2.94
C ARG A 130 13.91 1.91 -1.86
N ILE A 131 12.93 2.58 -1.25
CA ILE A 131 13.17 3.55 -0.18
C ILE A 131 13.80 2.85 1.03
N LYS A 132 13.25 1.70 1.46
CA LYS A 132 13.80 0.89 2.55
C LYS A 132 15.28 0.60 2.36
N ASN A 133 15.65 0.08 1.18
CA ASN A 133 17.05 -0.25 0.88
C ASN A 133 17.94 1.00 0.96
N THR A 134 17.43 2.15 0.57
CA THR A 134 18.21 3.39 0.61
C THR A 134 18.38 3.92 2.04
N LEU A 135 17.33 3.89 2.86
CA LEU A 135 17.42 4.23 4.27
C LEU A 135 18.38 3.29 5.03
N LEU A 136 18.37 1.98 4.69
CA LEU A 136 19.32 1.03 5.25
C LEU A 136 20.77 1.36 4.89
N THR A 137 21.04 1.87 3.68
CA THR A 137 22.40 2.32 3.31
C THR A 137 22.83 3.59 4.01
N LEU A 138 21.90 4.46 4.42
CA LEU A 138 22.19 5.68 5.18
C LEU A 138 22.35 5.43 6.69
N ALA A 139 21.85 4.30 7.18
CA ALA A 139 21.94 3.92 8.59
C ALA A 139 23.26 3.25 8.99
N VAL A 140 24.11 2.91 8.00
CA VAL A 140 25.45 2.29 8.16
C VAL A 140 26.53 3.37 8.18
#